data_AF-A0A7V3L5M9-F1
#
_entry.id   AF-A0A7V3L5M9-F1
#
_cell.length_a   1.000
_cell.length_b   1.000
_cell.length_c   1.000
_cell.angle_alpha   90.00
_cell.angle_beta   90.00
_cell.angle_gamma   90.00
#
_symmetry.space_group_name_H-M   'P 1'
#
loop_
_entity.id
_entity.type
_entity.pdbx_description
1 polymer ?
#
loop_
_entity_poly.entity_id
_entity_poly.type
_entity_poly.pdbx_seq_one_letter_code
_entity_poly.pdbx_strand_id
1 'polypeptide(L)'
;MPYYVTKTGLDAFDAARAWGLAVVLSVLTEDEVEIHDAEWAFVVDSAVQRLNNPTIPDNLAWRTLKFEKGWQGVFKTHKNKTHKKSGWTNGRRDDARSVIENQLTTLLNNLHDPANRVVFRRGKSLPGGLDPTGFKGLRHLTRAQYREEQLNVPEDHWALACLGMATCGTYRDTKEAGQSNCLVLLPIPQNIRFSYFRDVQELFRLPKLEYYGVQNAAAHYAVQLGERLRRRAAAQGSLQDRYSAILYFKLFSAGQQMKPAQGNQLRLEPLMDAIARDPNGTQSMLEWLDCCFHLGATEGAEDLALAATELVMRWDLESYDRLVRVALRISGREHVRKKNQRDFDSFLRKTKTEAIQQAMEVMGHAVG
;
A
#
# COMPACT_ATOMS: atom_id res chain seq x y z
N MET A 1 12.92 -13.22 -19.69
CA MET A 1 11.98 -14.35 -19.54
C MET A 1 11.24 -14.08 -18.25
N PRO A 2 9.90 -14.10 -18.25
CA PRO A 2 9.12 -13.68 -17.10
C PRO A 2 9.26 -14.64 -15.92
N TYR A 3 9.02 -14.10 -14.73
CA TYR A 3 8.80 -14.83 -13.49
C TYR A 3 7.34 -14.69 -13.07
N TYR A 4 6.80 -15.71 -12.42
CA TYR A 4 5.39 -15.79 -12.05
C TYR A 4 5.26 -15.89 -10.54
N VAL A 5 4.55 -14.95 -9.94
CA VAL A 5 4.08 -15.05 -8.56
C VAL A 5 2.61 -15.48 -8.58
N THR A 6 2.38 -16.79 -8.58
CA THR A 6 1.02 -17.35 -8.60
C THR A 6 0.25 -16.92 -7.36
N LYS A 7 -0.97 -16.39 -7.56
CA LYS A 7 -1.80 -15.90 -6.46
C LYS A 7 -2.33 -17.07 -5.64
N THR A 8 -2.32 -16.88 -4.33
CA THR A 8 -2.76 -17.86 -3.35
C THR A 8 -4.14 -17.55 -2.78
N GLY A 9 -4.67 -16.36 -3.09
CA GLY A 9 -5.90 -15.82 -2.49
C GLY A 9 -5.62 -15.06 -1.19
N LEU A 10 -4.35 -14.78 -0.88
CA LEU A 10 -3.94 -13.94 0.24
C LEU A 10 -3.37 -12.64 -0.35
N ASP A 11 -4.24 -11.68 -0.66
CA ASP A 11 -3.86 -10.51 -1.48
C ASP A 11 -2.63 -9.77 -0.94
N ALA A 12 -2.55 -9.57 0.38
CA ALA A 12 -1.41 -8.90 1.01
C ALA A 12 -0.11 -9.69 0.85
N PHE A 13 -0.17 -11.02 1.00
CA PHE A 13 0.98 -11.90 0.81
C PHE A 13 1.40 -11.96 -0.66
N ASP A 14 0.44 -12.08 -1.58
CA ASP A 14 0.69 -12.21 -3.01
C ASP A 14 1.30 -10.92 -3.60
N ALA A 15 0.70 -9.76 -3.31
CA ALA A 15 1.23 -8.47 -3.75
C ALA A 15 2.62 -8.19 -3.13
N ALA A 16 2.81 -8.51 -1.85
CA ALA A 16 4.12 -8.34 -1.20
C ALA A 16 5.19 -9.26 -1.81
N ARG A 17 4.86 -10.49 -2.21
CA ARG A 17 5.80 -11.36 -2.93
C ARG A 17 6.19 -10.77 -4.29
N ALA A 18 5.24 -10.22 -5.04
CA ALA A 18 5.51 -9.57 -6.33
C ALA A 18 6.47 -8.38 -6.16
N TRP A 19 6.20 -7.49 -5.19
CA TRP A 19 7.11 -6.40 -4.85
C TRP A 19 8.50 -6.89 -4.41
N GLY A 20 8.55 -7.92 -3.57
CA GLY A 20 9.81 -8.49 -3.10
C GLY A 20 10.65 -9.06 -4.23
N LEU A 21 10.00 -9.74 -5.18
CA LEU A 21 10.66 -10.26 -6.38
C LEU A 21 11.18 -9.12 -7.27
N ALA A 22 10.38 -8.06 -7.47
CA ALA A 22 10.81 -6.90 -8.24
C ALA A 22 12.05 -6.22 -7.62
N VAL A 23 12.11 -6.11 -6.29
CA VAL A 23 13.31 -5.63 -5.59
C VAL A 23 14.52 -6.53 -5.90
N VAL A 24 14.37 -7.84 -5.76
CA VAL A 24 15.48 -8.80 -6.02
C VAL A 24 15.96 -8.69 -7.47
N LEU A 25 15.04 -8.67 -8.44
CA LEU A 25 15.38 -8.60 -9.85
C LEU A 25 16.05 -7.26 -10.19
N SER A 26 15.50 -6.13 -9.73
CA SER A 26 16.09 -4.80 -10.00
C SER A 26 17.52 -4.67 -9.48
N VAL A 27 17.84 -5.35 -8.37
CA VAL A 27 19.18 -5.36 -7.79
C VAL A 27 20.12 -6.27 -8.60
N LEU A 28 19.62 -7.40 -9.11
CA LEU A 28 20.43 -8.33 -9.90
C LEU A 28 20.69 -7.83 -11.32
N THR A 29 19.72 -7.13 -11.91
CA THR A 29 19.80 -6.64 -13.28
C THR A 29 20.31 -5.20 -13.36
N GLU A 30 20.25 -4.45 -12.25
CA GLU A 30 20.50 -3.01 -12.19
C GLU A 30 19.65 -2.22 -13.21
N ASP A 31 18.47 -2.75 -13.49
CA ASP A 31 17.57 -2.27 -14.53
C ASP A 31 16.11 -2.26 -14.03
N GLU A 32 15.25 -1.66 -14.82
CA GLU A 32 13.82 -1.64 -14.60
C GLU A 32 13.21 -3.04 -14.65
N VAL A 33 12.23 -3.25 -13.78
CA VAL A 33 11.46 -4.48 -13.66
C VAL A 33 9.99 -4.14 -13.80
N GLU A 34 9.29 -4.79 -14.71
CA GLU A 34 7.86 -4.61 -14.91
C GLU A 34 7.09 -5.62 -14.06
N ILE A 35 6.02 -5.17 -13.38
CA ILE A 35 5.05 -6.05 -12.72
C ILE A 35 3.70 -5.86 -13.40
N HIS A 36 3.16 -6.95 -13.94
CA HIS A 36 1.85 -7.01 -14.56
C HIS A 36 0.93 -8.00 -13.82
N ASP A 37 -0.29 -7.59 -13.51
CA ASP A 37 -1.31 -8.47 -12.97
C ASP A 37 -2.05 -9.20 -14.09
N ALA A 38 -1.82 -10.52 -14.21
CA ALA A 38 -2.46 -11.41 -15.19
C ALA A 38 -3.66 -12.16 -14.59
N GLU A 39 -4.29 -11.62 -13.54
CA GLU A 39 -5.40 -12.17 -12.76
C GLU A 39 -5.03 -13.39 -11.90
N TRP A 40 -4.43 -14.43 -12.49
CA TRP A 40 -4.03 -15.66 -11.80
C TRP A 40 -2.63 -15.58 -11.15
N ALA A 41 -1.78 -14.68 -11.63
CA ALA A 41 -0.44 -14.41 -11.12
C ALA A 41 -0.05 -12.95 -11.34
N PHE A 42 0.92 -12.49 -10.55
CA PHE A 42 1.72 -11.34 -10.94
C PHE A 42 2.88 -11.82 -11.81
N VAL A 43 2.95 -11.33 -13.04
CA VAL A 43 4.04 -11.56 -13.97
C VAL A 43 5.08 -10.48 -13.75
N VAL A 44 6.31 -10.87 -13.43
CA VAL A 44 7.42 -9.96 -13.17
C VAL A 44 8.47 -10.18 -14.24
N ASP A 45 8.75 -9.18 -15.06
CA ASP A 45 9.71 -9.28 -16.16
C ASP A 45 10.82 -8.23 -16.03
N SER A 46 11.98 -8.55 -16.60
CA SER A 46 13.11 -7.63 -16.69
C SER A 46 13.73 -7.76 -18.08
N ALA A 47 14.28 -6.66 -18.60
CA ALA A 47 14.91 -6.64 -19.92
C ALA A 47 16.06 -7.67 -20.04
N VAL A 48 16.67 -8.07 -18.91
CA VAL A 48 17.73 -9.09 -18.88
C VAL A 48 17.12 -10.50 -18.96
N GLN A 49 17.36 -11.18 -20.08
CA GLN A 49 16.66 -12.42 -20.41
C GLN A 49 17.03 -13.64 -19.56
N ARG A 50 18.21 -13.67 -18.90
CA ARG A 50 18.58 -14.77 -17.98
C ARG A 50 19.78 -14.40 -17.09
N LEU A 51 19.67 -14.64 -15.79
CA LEU A 51 20.77 -14.49 -14.84
C LEU A 51 21.46 -15.86 -14.67
N ASN A 52 22.66 -16.01 -15.23
CA ASN A 52 23.47 -17.21 -15.03
C ASN A 52 24.23 -17.10 -13.69
N ASN A 53 23.93 -17.98 -12.73
CA ASN A 53 24.50 -17.98 -11.38
C ASN A 53 24.33 -16.64 -10.64
N PRO A 54 23.08 -16.23 -10.32
CA PRO A 54 22.83 -14.95 -9.67
C PRO A 54 23.49 -14.89 -8.28
N THR A 55 24.31 -13.88 -8.03
CA THR A 55 24.88 -13.55 -6.72
C THR A 55 24.50 -12.14 -6.31
N ILE A 56 23.66 -12.03 -5.28
CA ILE A 56 23.19 -10.76 -4.72
C ILE A 56 24.03 -10.20 -3.55
N PRO A 57 24.76 -10.99 -2.73
CA PRO A 57 25.42 -10.45 -1.53
C PRO A 57 26.48 -9.37 -1.80
N ASP A 58 27.13 -9.41 -2.97
CA ASP A 58 28.17 -8.47 -3.36
C ASP A 58 27.65 -7.18 -4.01
N ASN A 59 26.36 -7.13 -4.33
CA ASN A 59 25.75 -5.95 -4.94
C ASN A 59 25.62 -4.79 -3.92
N LEU A 60 26.06 -3.60 -4.31
CA LEU A 60 26.01 -2.40 -3.46
C LEU A 60 24.57 -1.96 -3.16
N ALA A 61 23.66 -2.04 -4.13
CA ALA A 61 22.25 -1.73 -3.94
C ALA A 61 21.67 -2.66 -2.87
N TRP A 62 21.92 -3.97 -2.96
CA TRP A 62 21.49 -4.95 -1.95
C TRP A 62 21.99 -4.60 -0.53
N ARG A 63 23.28 -4.31 -0.39
CA ARG A 63 23.90 -3.97 0.92
C ARG A 63 23.33 -2.68 1.51
N THR A 64 22.88 -1.77 0.66
CA THR A 64 22.35 -0.45 1.08
C THR A 64 20.82 -0.41 1.24
N LEU A 65 20.10 -1.51 0.97
CA LEU A 65 18.67 -1.66 1.28
C LEU A 65 18.41 -1.61 2.79
N LYS A 66 18.21 -0.41 3.32
CA LYS A 66 17.93 -0.14 4.73
C LYS A 66 16.49 0.32 4.92
N PHE A 67 15.54 -0.60 4.78
CA PHE A 67 14.11 -0.33 4.99
C PHE A 67 13.70 -0.39 6.47
N GLU A 68 14.45 0.26 7.37
CA GLU A 68 14.33 0.04 8.82
C GLU A 68 12.90 0.19 9.35
N LYS A 69 12.19 1.23 8.94
CA LYS A 69 10.78 1.44 9.34
C LYS A 69 9.84 0.38 8.79
N GLY A 70 10.05 -0.03 7.53
CA GLY A 70 9.27 -1.09 6.89
C GLY A 70 9.47 -2.44 7.59
N TRP A 71 10.72 -2.83 7.82
CA TRP A 71 11.06 -4.06 8.55
C TRP A 71 10.48 -4.09 9.97
N GLN A 72 10.53 -2.96 10.69
CA GLN A 72 9.89 -2.84 12.00
C GLN A 72 8.36 -3.01 11.93
N GLY A 73 7.74 -2.50 10.86
CA GLY A 73 6.31 -2.66 10.59
C GLY A 73 5.92 -4.11 10.31
N VAL A 74 6.63 -4.78 9.39
CA VAL A 74 6.37 -6.17 8.98
C VAL A 74 6.34 -7.10 10.19
N PHE A 75 7.32 -6.98 11.09
CA PHE A 75 7.45 -7.86 12.25
C PHE A 75 6.75 -7.34 13.52
N LYS A 76 5.89 -6.33 13.41
CA LYS A 76 5.25 -5.69 14.57
C LYS A 76 4.34 -6.63 15.37
N THR A 77 3.72 -7.62 14.73
CA THR A 77 2.84 -8.62 15.37
C THR A 77 3.60 -9.71 16.14
N HIS A 78 4.91 -9.79 15.97
CA HIS A 78 5.74 -10.85 16.52
C HIS A 78 6.59 -10.39 17.73
N LYS A 79 6.36 -9.17 18.23
CA LYS A 79 7.01 -8.63 19.42
C LYS A 79 6.55 -9.40 20.68
N ASN A 80 7.36 -10.35 21.17
CA ASN A 80 7.19 -10.93 22.51
C ASN A 80 7.91 -10.07 23.58
N LYS A 81 7.34 -9.97 24.78
CA LYS A 81 7.81 -9.13 25.90
C LYS A 81 9.22 -9.44 26.43
N THR A 82 9.82 -10.57 26.09
CA THR A 82 11.04 -11.07 26.76
C THR A 82 12.36 -10.53 26.25
N HIS A 83 12.41 -9.84 25.09
CA HIS A 83 13.66 -9.29 24.57
C HIS A 83 13.55 -7.80 24.28
N LYS A 84 13.94 -7.00 25.28
CA LYS A 84 14.32 -5.59 25.07
C LYS A 84 15.48 -5.53 24.06
N LYS A 85 15.44 -4.49 23.22
CA LYS A 85 16.49 -3.91 22.36
C LYS A 85 16.41 -4.28 20.88
N SER A 86 16.68 -3.25 20.09
CA SER A 86 16.81 -3.08 18.64
C SER A 86 17.43 -4.22 17.79
N GLY A 87 17.92 -5.31 18.38
CA GLY A 87 18.55 -6.42 17.66
C GLY A 87 17.57 -7.44 17.07
N TRP A 88 16.33 -7.52 17.54
CA TRP A 88 15.39 -8.56 17.11
C TRP A 88 14.83 -8.35 15.70
N THR A 89 14.47 -7.12 15.35
CA THR A 89 14.07 -6.79 13.97
C THR A 89 15.24 -7.02 13.01
N ASN A 90 16.47 -6.70 13.44
CA ASN A 90 17.67 -7.00 12.66
C ASN A 90 17.83 -8.51 12.46
N GLY A 91 17.68 -9.33 13.51
CA GLY A 91 17.75 -10.79 13.38
C GLY A 91 16.74 -11.38 12.39
N ARG A 92 15.48 -10.91 12.38
CA ARG A 92 14.48 -11.39 11.42
C ARG A 92 14.64 -10.83 10.01
N ARG A 93 15.08 -9.57 9.89
CA ARG A 93 15.48 -8.98 8.62
C ARG A 93 16.65 -9.77 8.02
N ASP A 94 17.65 -10.06 8.82
CA ASP A 94 18.86 -10.76 8.41
C ASP A 94 18.54 -12.24 8.10
N ASP A 95 17.60 -12.87 8.81
CA ASP A 95 17.03 -14.19 8.46
C ASP A 95 16.36 -14.16 7.07
N ALA A 96 15.45 -13.20 6.83
CA ALA A 96 14.81 -13.05 5.51
C ALA A 96 15.83 -12.79 4.38
N ARG A 97 16.83 -11.93 4.63
CA ARG A 97 17.91 -11.69 3.66
C ARG A 97 18.74 -12.94 3.40
N SER A 98 19.14 -13.65 4.45
CA SER A 98 19.94 -14.86 4.34
C SER A 98 19.19 -15.96 3.58
N VAL A 99 17.87 -16.09 3.79
CA VAL A 99 17.04 -17.01 3.00
C VAL A 99 17.07 -16.65 1.51
N ILE A 100 16.88 -15.38 1.15
CA ILE A 100 16.95 -14.93 -0.25
C ILE A 100 18.35 -15.19 -0.83
N GLU A 101 19.40 -14.83 -0.12
CA GLU A 101 20.80 -15.00 -0.55
C GLU A 101 21.15 -16.49 -0.78
N ASN A 102 20.76 -17.36 0.15
CA ASN A 102 21.11 -18.79 0.11
C ASN A 102 20.24 -19.60 -0.86
N GLN A 103 18.99 -19.18 -1.10
CA GLN A 103 18.04 -19.93 -1.92
C GLN A 103 17.76 -19.26 -3.27
N LEU A 104 18.50 -18.20 -3.63
CA LEU A 104 18.22 -17.34 -4.79
C LEU A 104 18.02 -18.12 -6.10
N THR A 105 18.98 -18.98 -6.43
CA THR A 105 18.94 -19.75 -7.68
C THR A 105 17.72 -20.67 -7.73
N THR A 106 17.44 -21.39 -6.64
CA THR A 106 16.29 -22.29 -6.54
C THR A 106 14.98 -21.50 -6.62
N LEU A 107 14.90 -20.37 -5.92
CA LEU A 107 13.74 -19.48 -5.91
C LEU A 107 13.43 -18.95 -7.31
N LEU A 108 14.42 -18.40 -8.02
CA LEU A 108 14.23 -17.86 -9.37
C LEU A 108 13.87 -18.95 -10.37
N ASN A 109 14.49 -20.13 -10.28
CA ASN A 109 14.12 -21.28 -11.12
C ASN A 109 12.68 -21.73 -10.88
N ASN A 110 12.23 -21.79 -9.63
CA ASN A 110 10.86 -22.15 -9.29
C ASN A 110 9.86 -21.11 -9.81
N LEU A 111 10.18 -19.83 -9.71
CA LEU A 111 9.31 -18.74 -10.17
C LEU A 111 9.23 -18.62 -11.69
N HIS A 112 10.15 -19.21 -12.46
CA HIS A 112 10.00 -19.32 -13.91
C HIS A 112 8.90 -20.30 -14.32
N ASP A 113 8.52 -21.25 -13.46
CA ASP A 113 7.43 -22.17 -13.73
C ASP A 113 6.08 -21.48 -13.47
N PRO A 114 5.21 -21.26 -14.49
CA PRO A 114 3.89 -20.68 -14.27
C PRO A 114 2.98 -21.57 -13.40
N ALA A 115 3.31 -22.85 -13.22
CA ALA A 115 2.61 -23.76 -12.33
C ALA A 115 3.13 -23.73 -10.88
N ASN A 116 4.05 -22.81 -10.52
CA ASN A 116 4.55 -22.71 -9.15
C ASN A 116 3.39 -22.47 -8.17
N ARG A 117 3.36 -23.24 -7.08
CA ARG A 117 2.32 -23.19 -6.05
C ARG A 117 2.94 -23.08 -4.68
N VAL A 118 2.37 -22.21 -3.86
CA VAL A 118 2.76 -22.12 -2.45
C VAL A 118 2.09 -23.23 -1.66
N VAL A 119 2.89 -24.11 -1.08
CA VAL A 119 2.39 -25.18 -0.21
C VAL A 119 2.30 -24.67 1.23
N PHE A 120 1.08 -24.39 1.67
CA PHE A 120 0.79 -23.98 3.04
C PHE A 120 1.10 -25.09 4.07
N ARG A 121 1.28 -24.69 5.33
CA ARG A 121 1.51 -25.55 6.52
C ARG A 121 2.95 -26.04 6.71
N ARG A 122 3.88 -25.66 5.85
CA ARG A 122 5.32 -25.91 6.02
C ARG A 122 6.09 -24.60 6.02
N GLY A 123 7.20 -24.53 6.76
CA GLY A 123 8.11 -23.38 6.77
C GLY A 123 7.79 -22.36 7.87
N LYS A 124 7.92 -21.08 7.53
CA LYS A 124 7.91 -19.95 8.48
C LYS A 124 6.50 -19.39 8.65
N SER A 125 6.20 -18.94 9.85
CA SER A 125 4.93 -18.29 10.19
C SER A 125 4.82 -16.90 9.56
N LEU A 126 3.70 -16.64 8.89
CA LEU A 126 3.40 -15.35 8.31
C LEU A 126 3.16 -14.28 9.39
N PRO A 127 3.85 -13.12 9.30
CA PRO A 127 3.48 -11.94 10.08
C PRO A 127 2.05 -11.51 9.81
N GLY A 128 1.36 -10.97 10.83
CA GLY A 128 -0.05 -10.59 10.68
C GLY A 128 -0.27 -9.43 9.69
N GLY A 129 0.78 -8.69 9.34
CA GLY A 129 0.73 -7.71 8.23
C GLY A 129 0.70 -8.34 6.83
N LEU A 130 0.99 -9.63 6.71
CA LEU A 130 0.95 -10.41 5.47
C LEU A 130 -0.26 -11.36 5.41
N ASP A 131 -0.97 -11.54 6.53
CA ASP A 131 -2.23 -12.27 6.60
C ASP A 131 -3.25 -11.51 7.46
N PRO A 132 -3.85 -10.42 6.93
CA PRO A 132 -4.87 -9.67 7.65
C PRO A 132 -6.19 -10.45 7.79
N THR A 133 -6.37 -11.54 7.04
CA THR A 133 -7.57 -12.40 7.06
C THR A 133 -7.50 -13.51 8.11
N GLY A 134 -6.31 -13.84 8.59
CA GLY A 134 -6.05 -14.94 9.53
C GLY A 134 -6.60 -14.73 10.94
N PHE A 135 -7.12 -13.55 11.27
CA PHE A 135 -7.59 -13.21 12.62
C PHE A 135 -9.08 -12.86 12.63
N LYS A 136 -9.90 -13.86 12.98
CA LYS A 136 -11.37 -13.85 13.21
C LYS A 136 -12.23 -13.18 12.11
N GLY A 137 -13.08 -13.98 11.48
CA GLY A 137 -14.37 -13.53 10.92
C GLY A 137 -14.63 -13.83 9.45
N LEU A 138 -13.61 -13.92 8.60
CA LEU A 138 -13.81 -14.03 7.13
C LEU A 138 -12.79 -14.92 6.42
N ARG A 139 -12.46 -16.10 6.99
CA ARG A 139 -12.22 -17.21 6.07
C ARG A 139 -13.58 -17.49 5.43
N HIS A 140 -13.80 -16.98 4.22
CA HIS A 140 -14.90 -17.45 3.40
C HIS A 140 -14.91 -18.99 3.43
N LEU A 141 -16.09 -19.57 3.37
CA LEU A 141 -16.45 -20.99 3.49
C LEU A 141 -15.73 -21.96 2.50
N THR A 142 -14.42 -21.88 2.31
CA THR A 142 -13.64 -22.93 1.64
C THR A 142 -13.18 -23.95 2.68
N ARG A 143 -14.10 -24.81 3.15
CA ARG A 143 -13.88 -26.16 3.74
C ARG A 143 -12.64 -26.40 4.63
N ALA A 144 -12.06 -25.39 5.26
CA ALA A 144 -10.86 -25.51 6.06
C ALA A 144 -11.23 -25.21 7.51
N GLN A 145 -11.15 -26.24 8.33
CA GLN A 145 -11.34 -26.25 9.78
C GLN A 145 -10.82 -24.96 10.44
N TYR A 146 -11.64 -24.42 11.34
CA TYR A 146 -11.27 -23.39 12.31
C TYR A 146 -9.96 -23.77 13.02
N ARG A 147 -8.92 -22.96 12.88
CA ARG A 147 -7.68 -23.09 13.65
C ARG A 147 -7.08 -21.71 13.92
N GLU A 148 -6.75 -21.43 15.17
CA GLU A 148 -5.98 -20.26 15.61
C GLU A 148 -4.48 -20.35 15.25
N GLU A 149 -4.06 -21.42 14.57
CA GLU A 149 -2.68 -21.65 14.16
C GLU A 149 -2.27 -20.62 13.09
N GLN A 150 -1.14 -19.94 13.33
CA GLN A 150 -0.54 -19.03 12.36
C GLN A 150 -0.26 -19.77 11.04
N LEU A 151 -0.53 -19.10 9.92
CA LEU A 151 -0.33 -19.71 8.61
C LEU A 151 1.18 -19.80 8.30
N ASN A 152 1.67 -21.02 8.11
CA ASN A 152 3.05 -21.27 7.72
C ASN A 152 3.17 -21.37 6.19
N VAL A 153 4.22 -20.76 5.64
CA VAL A 153 4.56 -20.79 4.21
C VAL A 153 6.06 -21.12 4.01
N PRO A 154 6.46 -21.61 2.82
CA PRO A 154 7.86 -21.85 2.50
C PRO A 154 8.74 -20.62 2.76
N GLU A 155 9.98 -20.86 3.18
CA GLU A 155 10.87 -19.79 3.69
C GLU A 155 11.20 -18.74 2.63
N ASP A 156 11.42 -19.17 1.40
CA ASP A 156 11.71 -18.33 0.24
C ASP A 156 10.55 -17.36 -0.07
N HIS A 157 9.32 -17.87 -0.12
CA HIS A 157 8.12 -17.07 -0.30
C HIS A 157 7.84 -16.15 0.90
N TRP A 158 8.11 -16.62 2.13
CA TRP A 158 8.05 -15.79 3.34
C TRP A 158 9.03 -14.62 3.26
N ALA A 159 10.28 -14.88 2.86
CA ALA A 159 11.33 -13.88 2.78
C ALA A 159 11.03 -12.83 1.70
N LEU A 160 10.56 -13.25 0.52
CA LEU A 160 10.10 -12.35 -0.53
C LEU A 160 8.96 -11.45 -0.07
N ALA A 161 7.94 -12.03 0.57
CA ALA A 161 6.81 -11.25 1.08
C ALA A 161 7.25 -10.24 2.14
N CYS A 162 8.14 -10.63 3.05
CA CYS A 162 8.66 -9.72 4.06
C CYS A 162 9.48 -8.58 3.44
N LEU A 163 10.30 -8.87 2.42
CA LEU A 163 11.05 -7.86 1.68
C LEU A 163 10.12 -6.88 0.97
N GLY A 164 9.17 -7.35 0.17
CA GLY A 164 8.26 -6.47 -0.57
C GLY A 164 7.36 -5.63 0.35
N MET A 165 6.88 -6.21 1.44
CA MET A 165 6.11 -5.46 2.43
C MET A 165 6.96 -4.43 3.20
N ALA A 166 8.25 -4.70 3.42
CA ALA A 166 9.16 -3.72 4.00
C ALA A 166 9.49 -2.57 3.02
N THR A 167 9.49 -2.85 1.71
CA THR A 167 9.73 -1.85 0.67
C THR A 167 8.51 -0.98 0.39
N CYS A 168 7.34 -1.59 0.17
CA CYS A 168 6.17 -0.92 -0.37
C CYS A 168 5.04 -0.72 0.66
N GLY A 169 5.07 -1.47 1.76
CA GLY A 169 4.08 -1.37 2.82
C GLY A 169 4.25 -0.10 3.64
N THR A 170 3.14 0.60 3.88
CA THR A 170 3.10 1.79 4.73
C THR A 170 2.52 1.44 6.09
N TYR A 171 3.29 1.72 7.15
CA TYR A 171 2.88 1.51 8.54
C TYR A 171 2.78 2.85 9.26
N ARG A 172 1.60 3.15 9.81
CA ARG A 172 1.34 4.41 10.52
C ARG A 172 0.80 4.12 11.91
N ASP A 173 1.58 4.48 12.91
CA ASP A 173 1.14 4.38 14.30
C ASP A 173 0.10 5.47 14.59
N THR A 174 -1.03 5.06 15.16
CA THR A 174 -2.12 5.93 15.57
C THR A 174 -2.55 5.58 16.99
N LYS A 175 -3.16 6.54 17.67
CA LYS A 175 -3.80 6.32 18.96
C LYS A 175 -5.29 6.53 18.77
N GLU A 176 -6.08 5.51 19.06
CA GLU A 176 -7.53 5.57 18.96
C GLU A 176 -8.10 5.12 20.31
N ALA A 177 -8.87 5.98 20.97
CA ALA A 177 -9.44 5.71 22.30
C ALA A 177 -8.41 5.19 23.34
N GLY A 178 -7.19 5.73 23.33
CA GLY A 178 -6.11 5.33 24.24
C GLY A 178 -5.40 4.01 23.89
N GLN A 179 -5.84 3.31 22.85
CA GLN A 179 -5.17 2.10 22.33
C GLN A 179 -4.18 2.44 21.22
N SER A 180 -3.02 1.78 21.23
CA SER A 180 -2.02 1.90 20.17
C SER A 180 -2.44 1.02 18.98
N ASN A 181 -2.76 1.67 17.87
CA ASN A 181 -3.10 1.04 16.60
C ASN A 181 -1.99 1.31 15.58
N CYS A 182 -1.93 0.47 14.56
CA CYS A 182 -1.06 0.65 13.41
C CYS A 182 -1.89 0.49 12.15
N LEU A 183 -2.05 1.56 11.39
CA LEU A 183 -2.66 1.48 10.07
C LEU A 183 -1.64 0.91 9.09
N VAL A 184 -2.09 -0.03 8.27
CA VAL A 184 -1.25 -0.70 7.28
C VAL A 184 -1.89 -0.52 5.91
N LEU A 185 -1.10 -0.05 4.94
CA LEU A 185 -1.50 0.18 3.56
C LEU A 185 -0.51 -0.53 2.63
N LEU A 186 -1.00 -1.21 1.59
CA LEU A 186 -0.19 -1.87 0.57
C LEU A 186 -0.83 -1.63 -0.82
N PRO A 187 -0.15 -0.94 -1.74
CA PRO A 187 -0.62 -0.80 -3.11
C PRO A 187 -0.49 -2.14 -3.86
N ILE A 188 -1.56 -2.53 -4.55
CA ILE A 188 -1.58 -3.72 -5.43
C ILE A 188 -1.19 -3.26 -6.84
N PRO A 189 -0.09 -3.78 -7.41
CA PRO A 189 0.33 -3.43 -8.77
C PRO A 189 -0.65 -4.00 -9.80
N GLN A 190 -0.98 -3.23 -10.83
CA GLN A 190 -1.73 -3.70 -12.01
C GLN A 190 -0.81 -3.77 -13.24
N ASN A 191 -0.09 -2.68 -13.49
CA ASN A 191 0.94 -2.59 -14.51
C ASN A 191 1.91 -1.49 -14.08
N ILE A 192 3.09 -1.84 -13.58
CA ILE A 192 4.03 -0.85 -13.03
C ILE A 192 5.44 -1.14 -13.48
N ARG A 193 6.23 -0.07 -13.57
CA ARG A 193 7.67 -0.09 -13.81
C ARG A 193 8.41 0.20 -12.52
N PHE A 194 9.09 -0.81 -12.00
CA PHE A 194 9.91 -0.74 -10.80
C PHE A 194 11.37 -0.51 -11.22
N SER A 195 11.86 0.70 -11.03
CA SER A 195 13.26 1.06 -11.32
C SER A 195 14.08 1.18 -10.04
N TYR A 196 13.73 2.11 -9.15
CA TYR A 196 14.50 2.39 -7.94
C TYR A 196 13.65 2.37 -6.66
N PHE A 197 14.08 1.57 -5.69
CA PHE A 197 13.35 1.35 -4.45
C PHE A 197 13.14 2.61 -3.60
N ARG A 198 14.00 3.64 -3.69
CA ARG A 198 13.77 4.90 -2.96
C ARG A 198 12.61 5.68 -3.55
N ASP A 199 12.45 5.65 -4.86
CA ASP A 199 11.35 6.33 -5.55
C ASP A 199 10.02 5.68 -5.18
N VAL A 200 10.04 4.38 -4.94
CA VAL A 200 8.88 3.61 -4.47
C VAL A 200 8.49 4.00 -3.04
N GLN A 201 9.45 4.19 -2.13
CA GLN A 201 9.14 4.65 -0.77
C GLN A 201 8.57 6.06 -0.74
N GLU A 202 9.07 6.96 -1.59
CA GLU A 202 8.53 8.31 -1.70
C GLU A 202 7.16 8.32 -2.39
N LEU A 203 6.97 7.48 -3.42
CA LEU A 203 5.69 7.28 -4.09
C LEU A 203 4.59 6.83 -3.12
N PHE A 204 4.95 6.01 -2.14
CA PHE A 204 4.03 5.44 -1.14
C PHE A 204 4.06 6.18 0.19
N ARG A 205 4.68 7.35 0.28
CA ARG A 205 4.75 8.10 1.52
C ARG A 205 3.39 8.69 1.89
N LEU A 206 2.90 8.37 3.09
CA LEU A 206 1.71 9.01 3.66
C LEU A 206 2.10 10.27 4.46
N PRO A 207 1.43 11.42 4.25
CA PRO A 207 1.63 12.62 5.07
C PRO A 207 1.35 12.37 6.56
N LYS A 208 2.06 13.10 7.41
CA LYS A 208 1.92 13.01 8.87
C LYS A 208 0.71 13.82 9.34
N LEU A 209 -0.48 13.30 9.09
CA LEU A 209 -1.73 13.82 9.64
C LEU A 209 -2.25 12.92 10.76
N GLU A 210 -3.22 13.47 11.50
CA GLU A 210 -4.14 12.69 12.34
C GLU A 210 -5.23 12.11 11.45
N TYR A 211 -5.51 10.82 11.61
CA TYR A 211 -6.50 10.10 10.80
C TYR A 211 -7.52 9.47 11.73
N TYR A 212 -8.80 9.58 11.37
CA TYR A 212 -9.93 9.08 12.17
C TYR A 212 -10.21 7.59 11.98
N GLY A 213 -9.40 6.91 11.16
CA GLY A 213 -9.52 5.48 10.90
C GLY A 213 -8.66 5.03 9.73
N VAL A 214 -8.58 3.72 9.52
CA VAL A 214 -7.80 3.14 8.41
C VAL A 214 -8.34 3.55 7.04
N GLN A 215 -9.67 3.68 6.90
CA GLN A 215 -10.32 4.12 5.67
C GLN A 215 -9.93 5.55 5.30
N ASN A 216 -9.92 6.45 6.29
CA ASN A 216 -9.52 7.84 6.11
C ASN A 216 -8.06 7.95 5.67
N ALA A 217 -7.17 7.14 6.26
CA ALA A 217 -5.77 7.07 5.83
C ALA A 217 -5.62 6.48 4.42
N ALA A 218 -6.37 5.42 4.08
CA ALA A 218 -6.34 4.78 2.76
C ALA A 218 -6.84 5.72 1.65
N ALA A 219 -7.91 6.48 1.91
CA ALA A 219 -8.43 7.47 0.98
C ALA A 219 -7.44 8.61 0.74
N HIS A 220 -6.84 9.17 1.80
CA HIS A 220 -5.82 10.20 1.62
C HIS A 220 -4.58 9.64 0.91
N TYR A 221 -4.19 8.39 1.22
CA TYR A 221 -3.12 7.70 0.51
C TYR A 221 -3.41 7.59 -1.00
N ALA A 222 -4.64 7.22 -1.37
CA ALA A 222 -5.07 7.13 -2.77
C ALA A 222 -4.93 8.46 -3.50
N VAL A 223 -5.36 9.56 -2.87
CA VAL A 223 -5.21 10.91 -3.43
C VAL A 223 -3.74 11.30 -3.61
N GLN A 224 -2.90 11.02 -2.61
CA GLN A 224 -1.46 11.31 -2.68
C GLN A 224 -0.74 10.46 -3.73
N LEU A 225 -1.08 9.18 -3.83
CA LEU A 225 -0.57 8.30 -4.89
C LEU A 225 -1.02 8.81 -6.27
N GLY A 226 -2.32 9.11 -6.42
CA GLY A 226 -2.89 9.69 -7.63
C GLY A 226 -2.18 10.96 -8.07
N GLU A 227 -1.94 11.92 -7.18
CA GLU A 227 -1.24 13.17 -7.51
C GLU A 227 0.21 12.94 -7.96
N ARG A 228 0.92 12.00 -7.32
CA ARG A 228 2.30 11.66 -7.73
C ARG A 228 2.34 11.01 -9.11
N LEU A 229 1.42 10.09 -9.38
CA LEU A 229 1.29 9.43 -10.68
C LEU A 229 0.83 10.40 -11.77
N ARG A 230 -0.11 11.28 -11.46
CA ARG A 230 -0.57 12.35 -12.34
C ARG A 230 0.58 13.26 -12.74
N ARG A 231 1.43 13.70 -11.81
CA ARG A 231 2.63 14.50 -12.12
C ARG A 231 3.58 13.78 -13.07
N ARG A 232 3.81 12.48 -12.85
CA ARG A 232 4.62 11.65 -13.77
C ARG A 232 3.98 11.58 -15.14
N ALA A 233 2.67 11.32 -15.20
CA ALA A 233 1.92 11.23 -16.46
C ALA A 233 1.93 12.54 -17.24
N ALA A 234 1.75 13.68 -16.57
CA ALA A 234 1.83 15.00 -17.19
C ALA A 234 3.23 15.30 -17.74
N ALA A 235 4.29 14.86 -17.06
CA ALA A 235 5.68 15.04 -17.52
C ALA A 235 6.06 14.08 -18.66
N GLN A 236 5.52 12.87 -18.66
CA GLN A 236 5.84 11.79 -19.62
C GLN A 236 4.86 11.71 -20.80
N GLY A 237 3.76 12.47 -20.75
CA GLY A 237 2.69 12.47 -21.76
C GLY A 237 1.70 11.31 -21.64
N SER A 238 1.89 10.37 -20.71
CA SER A 238 0.99 9.25 -20.48
C SER A 238 1.22 8.59 -19.13
N LEU A 239 0.17 7.96 -18.57
CA LEU A 239 0.26 7.20 -17.33
C LEU A 239 0.92 5.84 -17.58
N GLN A 240 2.13 5.65 -17.07
CA GLN A 240 2.89 4.40 -17.19
C GLN A 240 2.57 3.42 -16.07
N ASP A 241 2.57 3.89 -14.82
CA ASP A 241 2.34 3.06 -13.63
C ASP A 241 0.86 3.06 -13.23
N ARG A 242 0.26 1.87 -13.09
CA ARG A 242 -1.12 1.64 -12.68
C ARG A 242 -1.21 0.67 -11.52
N TYR A 243 -2.11 1.00 -10.60
CA TYR A 243 -2.42 0.20 -9.41
C TYR A 243 -3.91 -0.12 -9.43
N SER A 244 -4.26 -1.38 -9.15
CA SER A 244 -5.66 -1.81 -9.13
C SER A 244 -6.35 -1.38 -7.84
N ALA A 245 -5.65 -1.47 -6.71
CA ALA A 245 -6.22 -1.15 -5.41
C ALA A 245 -5.15 -0.80 -4.36
N ILE A 246 -5.61 -0.27 -3.23
CA ILE A 246 -4.85 -0.22 -1.98
C ILE A 246 -5.49 -1.19 -0.99
N LEU A 247 -4.74 -2.21 -0.59
CA LEU A 247 -5.08 -3.02 0.57
C LEU A 247 -4.88 -2.19 1.83
N TYR A 248 -5.86 -2.19 2.72
CA TYR A 248 -5.77 -1.48 3.97
C TYR A 248 -6.36 -2.28 5.14
N PHE A 249 -5.71 -2.20 6.29
CA PHE A 249 -6.17 -2.81 7.54
C PHE A 249 -5.51 -2.14 8.75
N LYS A 250 -6.00 -2.45 9.95
CA LYS A 250 -5.37 -2.01 11.20
C LYS A 250 -4.76 -3.18 11.93
N LEU A 251 -3.60 -3.00 12.54
CA LEU A 251 -3.11 -3.82 13.64
C LEU A 251 -3.53 -3.15 14.94
N PHE A 252 -4.20 -3.86 15.84
CA PHE A 252 -4.61 -3.36 17.15
C PHE A 252 -3.95 -4.17 18.27
N SER A 253 -3.72 -3.53 19.41
CA SER A 253 -3.15 -4.19 20.58
C SER A 253 -4.19 -5.07 21.28
N ALA A 254 -3.94 -6.37 21.36
CA ALA A 254 -4.76 -7.33 22.09
C ALA A 254 -3.89 -8.02 23.16
N GLY A 255 -3.92 -7.48 24.38
CA GLY A 255 -3.05 -7.95 25.47
C GLY A 255 -1.58 -7.62 25.20
N GLN A 256 -0.75 -8.64 25.03
CA GLN A 256 0.70 -8.47 24.79
C GLN A 256 1.11 -8.51 23.31
N GLN A 257 0.18 -8.77 22.40
CA GLN A 257 0.45 -8.94 20.98
C GLN A 257 -0.42 -8.00 20.14
N MET A 258 0.12 -7.53 19.01
CA MET A 258 -0.67 -6.84 17.99
C MET A 258 -1.35 -7.87 17.10
N LYS A 259 -2.63 -7.69 16.81
CA LYS A 259 -3.41 -8.54 15.91
C LYS A 259 -3.96 -7.71 14.75
N PRO A 260 -3.97 -8.22 13.52
CA PRO A 260 -4.66 -7.56 12.43
C PRO A 260 -6.18 -7.62 12.67
N ALA A 261 -6.86 -6.54 12.32
CA ALA A 261 -8.26 -6.56 11.99
C ALA A 261 -8.42 -6.96 10.52
N GLN A 262 -9.65 -7.32 10.15
CA GLN A 262 -10.01 -7.62 8.77
C GLN A 262 -9.52 -6.52 7.82
N GLY A 263 -8.86 -6.95 6.74
CA GLY A 263 -8.46 -6.07 5.65
C GLY A 263 -9.55 -5.86 4.62
N ASN A 264 -9.43 -4.74 3.92
CA ASN A 264 -10.30 -4.37 2.82
C ASN A 264 -9.48 -3.73 1.70
N GLN A 265 -10.12 -3.50 0.55
CA GLN A 265 -9.47 -2.90 -0.61
C GLN A 265 -10.17 -1.61 -1.01
N LEU A 266 -9.39 -0.57 -1.32
CA LEU A 266 -9.84 0.64 -1.99
C LEU A 266 -9.49 0.52 -3.47
N ARG A 267 -10.51 0.43 -4.32
CA ARG A 267 -10.37 0.33 -5.78
C ARG A 267 -9.86 1.64 -6.37
N LEU A 268 -8.82 1.55 -7.19
CA LEU A 268 -8.15 2.71 -7.78
C LEU A 268 -8.51 2.93 -9.24
N GLU A 269 -9.19 1.98 -9.89
CA GLU A 269 -9.48 2.03 -11.32
C GLU A 269 -10.15 3.34 -11.75
N PRO A 270 -11.21 3.86 -11.08
CA PRO A 270 -11.83 5.12 -11.48
C PRO A 270 -10.85 6.31 -11.47
N LEU A 271 -9.98 6.35 -10.46
CA LEU A 271 -8.97 7.40 -10.33
C LEU A 271 -7.85 7.25 -11.37
N MET A 272 -7.40 6.01 -11.62
CA MET A 272 -6.37 5.73 -12.63
C MET A 272 -6.86 6.02 -14.04
N ASP A 273 -8.13 5.73 -14.36
CA ASP A 273 -8.73 6.01 -15.66
C ASP A 273 -8.90 7.51 -15.90
N ALA A 274 -9.34 8.25 -14.88
CA ALA A 274 -9.40 9.70 -14.96
C ALA A 274 -8.01 10.32 -15.20
N ILE A 275 -6.98 9.89 -14.47
CA ILE A 275 -5.61 10.38 -14.65
C ILE A 275 -5.08 9.99 -16.03
N ALA A 276 -5.32 8.77 -16.50
CA ALA A 276 -4.86 8.33 -17.82
C ALA A 276 -5.49 9.13 -18.96
N ARG A 277 -6.76 9.53 -18.82
CA ARG A 277 -7.49 10.35 -19.80
C ARG A 277 -7.03 11.80 -19.80
N ASP A 278 -6.95 12.43 -18.63
CA ASP A 278 -6.52 13.84 -18.51
C ASP A 278 -5.68 14.08 -17.24
N PRO A 279 -4.35 13.92 -17.33
CA PRO A 279 -3.44 14.20 -16.23
C PRO A 279 -3.43 15.68 -15.80
N ASN A 280 -3.77 16.63 -16.67
CA ASN A 280 -3.78 18.04 -16.30
C ASN A 280 -5.14 18.44 -15.70
N GLY A 281 -6.22 17.95 -16.29
CA GLY A 281 -7.57 18.12 -15.78
C GLY A 281 -7.79 17.50 -14.40
N THR A 282 -7.15 16.40 -14.05
CA THR A 282 -7.32 15.81 -12.70
C THR A 282 -6.64 16.57 -11.56
N GLN A 283 -5.81 17.58 -11.86
CA GLN A 283 -4.99 18.26 -10.85
C GLN A 283 -5.83 19.02 -9.81
N SER A 284 -6.79 19.84 -10.22
CA SER A 284 -7.50 20.71 -9.27
C SER A 284 -8.38 19.90 -8.30
N MET A 285 -9.00 18.82 -8.78
CA MET A 285 -9.70 17.86 -7.92
C MET A 285 -8.76 17.23 -6.87
N LEU A 286 -7.63 16.67 -7.28
CA LEU A 286 -6.70 16.00 -6.36
C LEU A 286 -6.16 16.96 -5.30
N GLU A 287 -5.82 18.18 -5.72
CA GLU A 287 -5.38 19.24 -4.82
C GLU A 287 -6.47 19.71 -3.84
N TRP A 288 -7.73 19.73 -4.29
CA TRP A 288 -8.87 20.08 -3.44
C TRP A 288 -9.16 19.00 -2.40
N LEU A 289 -9.15 17.72 -2.81
CA LEU A 289 -9.28 16.57 -1.91
C LEU A 289 -8.16 16.54 -0.87
N ASP A 290 -6.91 16.79 -1.29
CA ASP A 290 -5.77 16.91 -0.38
C ASP A 290 -5.97 18.02 0.67
N CYS A 291 -6.50 19.17 0.26
CA CYS A 291 -6.86 20.25 1.19
C CYS A 291 -7.97 19.83 2.17
N CYS A 292 -8.95 19.04 1.71
CA CYS A 292 -10.01 18.53 2.57
C CYS A 292 -9.47 17.60 3.67
N PHE A 293 -8.49 16.75 3.35
CA PHE A 293 -7.83 15.91 4.35
C PHE A 293 -6.96 16.70 5.33
N HIS A 294 -6.18 17.67 4.84
CA HIS A 294 -5.35 18.52 5.70
C HIS A 294 -6.19 19.38 6.65
N LEU A 295 -7.17 20.11 6.11
CA LEU A 295 -8.05 20.93 6.93
C LEU A 295 -8.90 20.06 7.86
N GLY A 296 -9.39 18.92 7.36
CA GLY A 296 -10.20 17.99 8.14
C GLY A 296 -9.48 17.28 9.27
N ALA A 297 -8.13 17.30 9.31
CA ALA A 297 -7.34 16.88 10.47
C ALA A 297 -7.34 17.94 11.61
N THR A 298 -7.95 19.11 11.38
CA THR A 298 -8.10 20.17 12.39
C THR A 298 -9.35 19.92 13.22
N GLU A 299 -9.22 20.01 14.55
CA GLU A 299 -10.35 19.86 15.48
C GLU A 299 -11.49 20.83 15.16
N GLY A 300 -12.70 20.29 14.97
CA GLY A 300 -13.90 21.01 14.52
C GLY A 300 -14.13 20.99 13.00
N ALA A 301 -13.27 20.30 12.22
CA ALA A 301 -13.41 20.09 10.78
C ALA A 301 -13.39 18.60 10.37
N GLU A 302 -13.51 17.68 11.33
CA GLU A 302 -13.39 16.22 11.14
C GLU A 302 -14.36 15.70 10.08
N ASP A 303 -15.59 16.24 10.06
CA ASP A 303 -16.63 15.93 9.07
C ASP A 303 -16.13 16.09 7.62
N LEU A 304 -15.21 17.02 7.37
CA LEU A 304 -14.64 17.28 6.04
C LEU A 304 -13.73 16.13 5.60
N ALA A 305 -12.86 15.65 6.49
CA ALA A 305 -12.01 14.49 6.21
C ALA A 305 -12.86 13.22 6.02
N LEU A 306 -13.93 13.06 6.80
CA LEU A 306 -14.85 11.92 6.69
C LEU A 306 -15.65 11.95 5.38
N ALA A 307 -16.18 13.10 4.98
CA ALA A 307 -16.89 13.24 3.70
C ALA A 307 -15.96 13.06 2.49
N ALA A 308 -14.72 13.57 2.55
CA ALA A 308 -13.72 13.34 1.51
C ALA A 308 -13.33 11.85 1.42
N THR A 309 -13.23 11.18 2.58
CA THR A 309 -13.00 9.72 2.63
C THR A 309 -14.11 8.96 1.91
N GLU A 310 -15.36 9.32 2.16
CA GLU A 310 -16.51 8.65 1.54
C GLU A 310 -16.52 8.82 0.02
N LEU A 311 -16.25 10.03 -0.48
CA LEU A 311 -16.16 10.27 -1.92
C LEU A 311 -15.05 9.44 -2.57
N VAL A 312 -13.84 9.43 -2.00
CA VAL A 312 -12.72 8.67 -2.58
C VAL A 312 -12.95 7.15 -2.52
N MET A 313 -13.75 6.68 -1.57
CA MET A 313 -14.11 5.27 -1.45
C MET A 313 -15.17 4.81 -2.45
N ARG A 314 -16.07 5.70 -2.87
CA ARG A 314 -17.29 5.33 -3.63
C ARG A 314 -17.37 5.96 -5.03
N TRP A 315 -16.84 7.16 -5.21
CA TRP A 315 -16.95 7.96 -6.43
C TRP A 315 -18.38 8.03 -6.98
N ASP A 316 -19.35 8.42 -6.14
CA ASP A 316 -20.78 8.55 -6.52
C ASP A 316 -21.40 9.90 -6.15
N LEU A 317 -22.54 10.22 -6.78
CA LEU A 317 -23.20 11.52 -6.63
C LEU A 317 -23.62 11.82 -5.19
N GLU A 318 -23.98 10.81 -4.41
CA GLU A 318 -24.39 10.96 -3.01
C GLU A 318 -23.21 11.39 -2.14
N SER A 319 -22.08 10.70 -2.26
CA SER A 319 -20.85 11.03 -1.52
C SER A 319 -20.27 12.39 -1.95
N TYR A 320 -20.40 12.73 -3.23
CA TYR A 320 -20.04 14.04 -3.76
C TYR A 320 -20.91 15.18 -3.19
N ASP A 321 -22.24 15.06 -3.24
CA ASP A 321 -23.16 16.06 -2.67
C ASP A 321 -22.90 16.26 -1.17
N ARG A 322 -22.65 15.17 -0.45
CA ARG A 322 -22.28 15.23 0.96
C ARG A 322 -20.99 16.02 1.19
N LEU A 323 -19.93 15.77 0.42
CA LEU A 323 -18.67 16.52 0.55
C LEU A 323 -18.89 18.01 0.27
N VAL A 324 -19.60 18.36 -0.80
CA VAL A 324 -19.88 19.77 -1.14
C VAL A 324 -20.65 20.48 -0.02
N ARG A 325 -21.69 19.85 0.54
CA ARG A 325 -22.46 20.42 1.67
C ARG A 325 -21.61 20.64 2.92
N VAL A 326 -20.73 19.69 3.24
CA VAL A 326 -19.81 19.81 4.37
C VAL A 326 -18.79 20.92 4.11
N ALA A 327 -18.22 20.98 2.91
CA ALA A 327 -17.28 22.02 2.51
C ALA A 327 -17.86 23.44 2.65
N LEU A 328 -19.10 23.65 2.19
CA LEU A 328 -19.82 24.92 2.35
C LEU A 328 -20.04 25.27 3.83
N ARG A 329 -20.42 24.30 4.65
CA ARG A 329 -20.61 24.50 6.10
C ARG A 329 -19.31 24.89 6.80
N ILE A 330 -18.20 24.24 6.46
CA ILE A 330 -16.88 24.53 7.05
C ILE A 330 -16.39 25.93 6.64
N SER A 331 -16.69 26.38 5.42
CA SER A 331 -16.28 27.69 4.91
C SER A 331 -16.79 28.86 5.78
N GLY A 332 -17.89 28.67 6.51
CA GLY A 332 -18.43 29.66 7.46
C GLY A 332 -17.91 29.55 8.91
N ARG A 333 -17.04 28.57 9.24
CA ARG A 333 -16.59 28.33 10.62
C ARG A 333 -15.32 29.11 10.96
N GLU A 334 -15.49 30.30 11.54
CA GLU A 334 -14.35 31.14 11.97
C GLU A 334 -13.41 30.45 12.97
N HIS A 335 -13.94 29.58 13.84
CA HIS A 335 -13.12 28.86 14.83
C HIS A 335 -12.09 27.93 14.18
N VAL A 336 -12.47 27.25 13.09
CA VAL A 336 -11.55 26.38 12.33
C VAL A 336 -10.45 27.24 11.69
N ARG A 337 -10.82 28.39 11.11
CA ARG A 337 -9.86 29.34 10.56
C ARG A 337 -8.85 29.85 11.59
N LYS A 338 -9.31 30.16 12.81
CA LYS A 338 -8.43 30.60 13.91
C LYS A 338 -7.44 29.51 14.34
N LYS A 339 -7.87 28.24 14.31
CA LYS A 339 -7.01 27.09 14.67
C LYS A 339 -5.98 26.76 13.59
N ASN A 340 -6.35 26.82 12.31
CA ASN A 340 -5.46 26.47 11.20
C ASN A 340 -5.68 27.38 9.98
N GLN A 341 -5.22 28.62 10.08
CA GLN A 341 -5.46 29.64 9.06
C GLN A 341 -4.87 29.26 7.69
N ARG A 342 -3.67 28.66 7.68
CA ARG A 342 -2.97 28.31 6.43
C ARG A 342 -3.77 27.31 5.60
N ASP A 343 -4.20 26.22 6.20
CA ASP A 343 -4.92 25.16 5.48
C ASP A 343 -6.34 25.60 5.15
N PHE A 344 -6.97 26.43 6.00
CA PHE A 344 -8.27 27.03 5.73
C PHE A 344 -8.23 27.97 4.53
N ASP A 345 -7.25 28.88 4.45
CA ASP A 345 -7.09 29.80 3.33
C ASP A 345 -6.68 29.04 2.04
N SER A 346 -5.95 27.91 2.15
CA SER A 346 -5.69 27.01 1.02
C SER A 346 -6.98 26.34 0.53
N PHE A 347 -7.77 25.78 1.44
CA PHE A 347 -9.04 25.13 1.16
C PHE A 347 -10.02 26.09 0.47
N LEU A 348 -10.18 27.33 0.95
CA LEU A 348 -11.05 28.31 0.31
C LEU A 348 -10.58 28.65 -1.11
N ARG A 349 -9.27 28.81 -1.32
CA ARG A 349 -8.71 29.10 -2.65
C ARG A 349 -8.90 27.97 -3.65
N LYS A 350 -8.89 26.72 -3.18
CA LYS A 350 -9.01 25.52 -4.05
C LYS A 350 -10.43 25.00 -4.18
N THR A 351 -11.35 25.42 -3.32
CA THR A 351 -12.80 25.16 -3.45
C THR A 351 -13.38 26.10 -4.51
N LYS A 352 -13.04 25.83 -5.78
CA LYS A 352 -13.53 26.53 -6.97
C LYS A 352 -14.37 25.59 -7.82
N THR A 353 -15.22 26.16 -8.67
CA THR A 353 -16.10 25.41 -9.58
C THR A 353 -15.34 24.37 -10.42
N GLU A 354 -14.12 24.68 -10.87
CA GLU A 354 -13.29 23.77 -11.67
C GLU A 354 -12.92 22.47 -10.92
N ALA A 355 -12.45 22.56 -9.67
CA ALA A 355 -12.11 21.39 -8.87
C ALA A 355 -13.34 20.53 -8.55
N ILE A 356 -14.48 21.20 -8.36
CA ILE A 356 -15.78 20.58 -8.07
C ILE A 356 -16.31 19.85 -9.32
N GLN A 357 -16.19 20.45 -10.51
CA GLN A 357 -16.58 19.82 -11.78
C GLN A 357 -15.72 18.60 -12.12
N GLN A 358 -14.41 18.66 -11.93
CA GLN A 358 -13.49 17.55 -12.22
C GLN A 358 -13.75 16.32 -11.34
N ALA A 359 -14.21 16.51 -10.10
CA ALA A 359 -14.66 15.40 -9.25
C ALA A 359 -15.80 14.63 -9.91
N MET A 360 -16.69 15.30 -10.66
CA MET A 360 -17.78 14.65 -11.39
C MET A 360 -17.30 13.82 -12.58
N GLU A 361 -16.20 14.21 -13.23
CA GLU A 361 -15.63 13.45 -14.33
C GLU A 361 -15.09 12.10 -13.86
N VAL A 362 -14.43 12.05 -12.70
CA VAL A 362 -13.95 10.79 -12.10
C VAL A 362 -15.10 9.84 -11.76
N MET A 363 -16.24 10.36 -11.30
CA MET A 363 -17.44 9.53 -11.08
C MET A 363 -17.95 8.89 -12.37
N GLY A 364 -17.78 9.56 -13.52
CA GLY A 364 -18.09 8.98 -14.84
C GLY A 364 -17.29 7.71 -15.17
N HIS A 365 -16.13 7.54 -14.54
CA HIS A 365 -15.30 6.33 -14.67
C HIS A 365 -15.65 5.23 -13.64
N ALA A 366 -16.45 5.54 -12.62
CA ALA A 366 -16.84 4.59 -11.57
C ALA A 366 -18.09 3.76 -11.93
N VAL A 367 -18.85 4.15 -12.95
CA VAL A 367 -20.12 3.50 -13.39
C VAL A 367 -19.90 2.54 -14.57
N GLY A 368 -18.64 2.25 -14.91
CA GLY A 368 -18.24 1.38 -16.04
C GLY A 368 -18.23 -0.11 -15.73
#